data_AF-A0A841I2H5-F1
#
_entry.id   AF-A0A841I2H5-F1
#
_cell.length_a   1.000
_cell.length_b   1.000
_cell.length_c   1.000
_cell.angle_alpha   90.00
_cell.angle_beta   90.00
_cell.angle_gamma   90.00
#
_symmetry.space_group_name_H-M   'P 1'
#
loop_
_entity.id
_entity.type
_entity.pdbx_description
1 polymer ?
#
loop_
_entity_poly.entity_id
_entity_poly.type
_entity_poly.pdbx_seq_one_letter_code
_entity_poly.pdbx_strand_id
1 'polypeptide(L)' 'MPQTRHLVLEGDDYREHLPRCAPYVVTSDGCVILRDPLPRYWLHDEEHRRLELLEWNDLQLNFPECLDCSRPS' A
#
# COMPACT_ATOMS: atom_id res chain seq x y z
N MET A 1 14.71 -7.79 18.51
CA MET A 1 14.19 -7.77 17.13
C MET A 1 12.88 -7.00 17.17
N PRO A 2 12.73 -5.84 16.51
CA PRO A 2 11.44 -5.17 16.47
C PRO A 2 10.46 -6.12 15.77
N GLN A 3 9.38 -6.49 16.46
CA GLN A 3 8.26 -7.20 15.84
C GLN A 3 7.55 -6.20 14.96
N THR A 4 7.87 -6.24 13.68
CA THR A 4 7.20 -5.52 12.62
C THR A 4 5.73 -5.96 12.60
N ARG A 5 4.83 -5.09 13.08
CA ARG A 5 3.40 -5.42 13.21
C ARG A 5 2.73 -5.10 11.89
N HIS A 6 2.61 -6.10 11.01
CA HIS A 6 1.77 -6.01 9.82
C HIS A 6 0.34 -5.68 10.24
N LEU A 7 -0.12 -4.48 9.92
CA LEU A 7 -1.49 -4.05 10.18
C LEU A 7 -2.30 -4.23 8.90
N VAL A 8 -3.36 -5.00 9.02
CA VAL A 8 -4.29 -5.30 7.94
C VAL A 8 -5.68 -4.91 8.40
N LEU A 9 -6.39 -4.13 7.59
CA LEU A 9 -7.80 -3.79 7.79
C LEU A 9 -8.64 -4.56 6.80
N GLU A 10 -9.67 -5.23 7.29
CA GLU A 10 -10.60 -6.06 6.51
C GLU A 10 -12.02 -5.83 7.04
N GLY A 11 -13.03 -6.31 6.30
CA GLY A 11 -14.42 -6.27 6.78
C GLY A 11 -14.95 -4.85 7.00
N ASP A 12 -15.48 -4.56 8.19
CA ASP A 12 -16.05 -3.25 8.51
C ASP A 12 -14.97 -2.17 8.65
N ASP A 13 -13.81 -2.49 9.24
CA ASP A 13 -12.69 -1.55 9.35
C ASP A 13 -12.20 -1.07 7.97
N TYR A 14 -12.15 -1.97 6.98
CA TYR A 14 -11.86 -1.62 5.58
C TYR A 14 -12.86 -0.58 5.05
N ARG A 15 -14.16 -0.83 5.24
CA ARG A 15 -15.24 0.02 4.68
C ARG A 15 -15.28 1.40 5.32
N GLU A 16 -15.00 1.46 6.62
CA GLU A 16 -14.94 2.72 7.36
C GLU A 16 -13.67 3.52 7.04
N HIS A 17 -12.55 2.83 6.80
CA HIS A 17 -11.26 3.47 6.58
C HIS A 17 -11.03 3.92 5.13
N LEU A 18 -11.40 3.11 4.14
CA LEU A 18 -11.22 3.39 2.72
C LEU A 18 -11.65 4.81 2.28
N PRO A 19 -12.84 5.35 2.65
CA PRO A 19 -13.26 6.68 2.20
C PRO A 19 -12.46 7.83 2.81
N ARG A 20 -11.64 7.58 3.84
CA ARG A 20 -10.73 8.57 4.44
C ARG A 20 -9.41 8.67 3.70
N CYS A 21 -9.05 7.65 2.92
CA CYS A 21 -7.80 7.62 2.20
C CYS A 21 -7.97 8.26 0.80
N ALA A 22 -6.93 8.95 0.35
CA ALA A 22 -6.86 9.49 -1.01
C ALA A 22 -5.97 8.61 -1.88
N PRO A 23 -6.30 8.38 -3.17
CA PRO A 23 -5.40 7.68 -4.07
C PRO A 23 -4.07 8.43 -4.20
N TYR A 24 -2.96 7.71 -4.09
CA TYR A 24 -1.61 8.26 -4.16
C TYR A 24 -0.89 7.83 -5.44
N VAL A 25 -0.76 6.52 -5.67
CA VAL A 25 -0.04 5.93 -6.81
C VAL A 25 -0.76 4.66 -7.25
N VAL A 26 -0.83 4.42 -8.56
CA VAL A 26 -1.19 3.12 -9.13
C VAL A 26 0.10 2.48 -9.63
N THR A 27 0.40 1.28 -9.15
CA THR A 27 1.57 0.50 -9.55
C THR A 27 1.36 -0.13 -10.93
N SER A 28 2.44 -0.55 -11.58
CA SER A 28 2.38 -1.21 -12.90
C SER A 28 1.55 -2.48 -12.91
N ASP A 29 1.45 -3.16 -11.78
CA ASP A 29 0.67 -4.39 -11.59
C ASP A 29 -0.80 -4.11 -11.25
N GLY A 30 -1.21 -2.83 -11.29
CA GLY A 30 -2.59 -2.41 -11.05
C GLY A 30 -2.95 -2.23 -9.58
N CYS A 31 -2.04 -2.50 -8.64
CA CYS A 31 -2.30 -2.23 -7.23
C CYS A 31 -2.37 -0.73 -6.96
N VAL A 32 -3.29 -0.32 -6.08
CA VAL A 32 -3.50 1.09 -5.73
C VAL A 32 -2.90 1.35 -4.35
N ILE A 33 -2.01 2.33 -4.26
CA ILE A 33 -1.52 2.86 -2.99
C ILE A 33 -2.41 4.03 -2.61
N LEU A 34 -2.99 3.97 -1.42
CA LEU A 34 -3.77 5.04 -0.82
C LEU A 34 -2.93 5.75 0.23
N ARG A 35 -3.15 7.04 0.39
CA ARG A 35 -2.56 7.89 1.42
C ARG A 35 -3.61 8.23 2.47
N ASP A 36 -3.29 7.95 3.72
CA ASP A 36 -4.10 8.31 4.88
C ASP A 36 -3.96 9.82 5.21
N PRO A 37 -4.88 10.43 5.98
CA PRO A 37 -4.68 11.76 6.52
C PRO A 37 -3.45 11.89 7.43
N LEU A 38 -3.05 10.80 8.11
CA LEU A 38 -1.74 10.68 8.76
C LEU A 38 -0.68 10.30 7.72
N PRO A 39 0.63 10.53 7.96
CA PRO A 39 1.69 10.16 7.02
C PRO A 39 1.89 8.64 6.96
N ARG A 40 0.89 7.93 6.45
CA ARG A 40 0.79 6.48 6.31
C ARG A 40 0.26 6.17 4.91
N TYR A 41 0.73 5.05 4.38
CA TYR A 41 0.33 4.57 3.07
C TYR A 41 -0.27 3.18 3.22
N TRP A 42 -1.27 2.90 2.41
CA TRP A 42 -1.99 1.64 2.42
C TRP A 42 -1.95 1.03 1.04
N LEU A 43 -1.64 -0.25 0.95
CA LEU A 43 -1.89 -1.04 -0.25
C LEU A 43 -3.37 -1.44 -0.26
N HIS A 44 -4.07 -1.09 -1.33
CA HIS A 44 -5.47 -1.41 -1.51
C HIS A 44 -5.63 -2.64 -2.40
N ASP A 45 -6.22 -3.67 -1.79
CA ASP A 45 -6.68 -4.88 -2.46
C ASP A 45 -8.20 -4.84 -2.52
N GLU A 46 -8.74 -4.47 -3.67
CA GLU A 46 -10.18 -4.38 -3.90
C GLU A 46 -10.84 -5.76 -3.97
N GLU A 47 -10.14 -6.77 -4.49
CA GLU A 47 -10.65 -8.13 -4.66
C GLU A 47 -10.96 -8.77 -3.30
N HIS A 48 -10.03 -8.63 -2.35
CA HIS A 48 -10.17 -9.16 -1.00
C HIS A 48 -10.76 -8.17 -0.01
N ARG A 49 -11.07 -6.94 -0.44
CA ARG A 49 -11.57 -5.83 0.41
C ARG A 49 -10.69 -5.60 1.62
N ARG A 50 -9.40 -5.39 1.35
CA ARG A 50 -8.34 -5.28 2.34
C ARG A 50 -7.51 -4.02 2.13
N LEU A 51 -7.09 -3.42 3.24
CA LEU A 51 -6.03 -2.42 3.27
C LEU A 51 -4.86 -2.93 4.10
N GLU A 52 -3.67 -2.94 3.53
CA GLU A 52 -2.45 -3.32 4.24
C GLU A 52 -1.56 -2.10 4.46
N LEU A 53 -1.17 -1.86 5.72
CA LEU A 53 -0.33 -0.73 6.07
C LEU A 53 1.07 -0.96 5.51
N LEU A 54 1.51 -0.07 4.63
CA LEU A 54 2.87 -0.06 4.14
C LEU A 54 3.76 0.58 5.21
N GLU A 55 4.68 -0.22 5.76
CA GLU A 55 5.71 0.31 6.65
C GLU A 55 6.76 1.05 5.83
N TRP A 56 6.92 2.32 6.18
CA TRP A 56 7.95 3.17 5.61
C TRP A 56 9.30 2.75 6.22
N ASN A 57 10.07 1.97 5.49
CA ASN A 57 11.52 1.91 5.71
C ASN A 57 12.11 3.06 4.89
N ASP A 58 12.80 4.02 5.54
CA ASP A 58 13.38 5.21 4.88
C ASP A 58 14.33 4.90 3.70
N LEU A 59 14.67 3.63 3.49
CA LEU A 59 15.54 3.13 2.42
C LEU A 59 14.85 2.26 1.37
N GLN A 60 13.64 1.76 1.65
CA GLN A 60 12.91 0.83 0.78
C GLN A 60 11.42 0.94 1.13
N LEU A 61 10.63 1.53 0.23
CA LEU A 61 9.32 0.93 0.03
C LEU A 61 9.61 -0.54 -0.31
N ASN A 62 9.10 -1.49 0.49
CA ASN A 62 9.19 -2.91 0.19
C ASN A 62 8.33 -3.23 -1.05
N PHE A 63 8.69 -2.67 -2.20
CA PHE A 63 8.40 -3.23 -3.50
C PHE A 63 9.64 -4.03 -3.88
N PRO A 64 9.67 -5.35 -3.68
CA PRO A 64 10.61 -6.15 -4.43
C PRO A 64 10.21 -6.00 -5.90
N GLU A 65 11.00 -5.21 -6.62
CA GLU A 65 11.16 -5.33 -8.05
C GLU A 65 9.96 -4.92 -8.93
N CYS A 66 9.61 -3.63 -8.91
CA CYS A 66 9.46 -2.89 -10.18
C CYS A 66 10.86 -2.52 -10.72
N LEU A 67 11.75 -3.51 -10.75
CA LEU A 67 13.03 -3.47 -11.43
C LEU A 67 12.77 -3.99 -12.85
N ASP A 68 13.36 -3.29 -13.82
CA ASP A 68 13.26 -3.53 -15.26
C ASP A 68 11.97 -3.07 -15.98
N CYS A 69 11.75 -1.75 -15.98
CA CYS A 69 11.52 -1.10 -17.27
C CYS A 69 12.84 -1.06 -18.03
N SER A 70 13.25 -2.19 -18.61
CA SER A 70 14.31 -2.23 -19.60
C SER A 70 13.86 -1.38 -20.80
N ARG A 71 14.21 -0.09 -20.79
CA ARG A 71 14.52 0.58 -22.05
C ARG A 71 15.87 0.04 -22.49
N PRO A 72 15.94 -0.44 -23.73
CA PRO A 72 16.73 0.34 -24.67
C PRO A 72 15.98 0.59 -25.99
N SER A 73 16.14 1.85 -26.43
CA SER A 73 16.19 2.35 -27.81
C SER A 73 15.15 1.92 -28.83
#